data_AF-A0A9D2PH00-F1
#
_entry.id   AF-A0A9D2PH00-F1
#
_cell.length_a   1.000
_cell.length_b   1.000
_cell.length_c   1.000
_cell.angle_alpha   90.00
_cell.angle_beta   90.00
_cell.angle_gamma   90.00
#
_symmetry.space_group_name_H-M   'P 1'
#
loop_
_entity.id
_entity.type
_entity.pdbx_description
1 polymer ?
#
loop_
_entity_poly.entity_id
_entity_poly.type
_entity_poly.pdbx_seq_one_letter_code
_entity_poly.pdbx_strand_id
1 'polypeptide(L)'
;MRKRILTLGLAVLMAVSFTACSGGSEDAGDSAEKTTTEAKKEEKTYESIYNEYSAKIKEEAPKLVKEYKEEAAEYAGNVDKLAEISNDKISDLAEISTDGVGKMADLMYENGDDDTEYSEWADKLQEVYSDEAEAITDAYMDSATN
;
A
#
# COMPACT_ATOMS: atom_id res chain seq x y z
N MET A 1 13.17 -12.42 25.12
CA MET A 1 12.21 -13.30 25.81
C MET A 1 11.17 -13.75 24.80
N ARG A 2 10.98 -15.06 24.68
CA ARG A 2 10.00 -15.70 23.79
C ARG A 2 8.62 -15.63 24.43
N LYS A 3 7.59 -15.23 23.70
CA LYS A 3 6.21 -15.64 24.01
C LYS A 3 5.55 -16.15 22.74
N ARG A 4 5.53 -17.48 22.63
CA ARG A 4 4.74 -18.24 21.69
C ARG A 4 3.29 -18.16 22.15
N ILE A 5 2.38 -17.67 21.32
CA ILE A 5 0.94 -17.78 21.57
C ILE A 5 0.47 -19.05 20.87
N LEU A 6 -0.13 -19.91 21.69
CA LEU A 6 -0.62 -21.23 21.35
C LEU A 6 -1.77 -21.15 20.34
N THR A 7 -1.72 -22.09 19.40
CA THR A 7 -2.83 -22.64 18.64
C THR A 7 -4.02 -23.02 19.54
N LEU A 8 -5.23 -22.61 19.16
CA LEU A 8 -6.46 -23.29 19.55
C LEU A 8 -7.27 -23.52 18.28
N GLY A 9 -7.40 -24.79 17.91
CA GLY A 9 -8.06 -25.22 16.70
C GLY A 9 -9.57 -25.41 16.85
N LEU A 10 -10.20 -25.40 15.67
CA LEU A 10 -11.24 -26.31 15.21
C LEU A 10 -12.54 -26.44 16.04
N ALA A 11 -13.63 -25.89 15.50
CA ALA A 11 -14.93 -26.56 15.51
C ALA A 11 -15.80 -26.05 14.34
N VAL A 12 -15.79 -26.81 13.25
CA VAL A 12 -16.84 -26.77 12.22
C VAL A 12 -18.10 -27.37 12.84
N LEU A 13 -19.18 -26.61 12.88
CA LEU A 13 -20.53 -27.14 13.03
C LEU A 13 -21.38 -26.57 11.90
N MET A 14 -21.41 -27.31 10.79
CA MET A 14 -22.49 -27.22 9.82
C MET A 14 -23.77 -27.69 10.50
N ALA A 15 -24.75 -26.80 10.61
CA ALA A 15 -26.14 -27.17 10.86
C ALA A 15 -26.97 -26.65 9.69
N VAL A 16 -27.19 -27.51 8.70
CA VAL A 16 -28.28 -27.36 7.73
C VAL A 16 -29.53 -27.89 8.41
N SER A 17 -30.59 -27.08 8.44
CA SER A 17 -31.94 -27.54 8.79
C SER A 17 -32.95 -26.81 7.91
N PHE A 18 -33.25 -27.42 6.76
CA PHE A 18 -34.54 -27.24 6.10
C PHE A 18 -35.60 -27.86 7.00
N THR A 19 -36.66 -27.13 7.36
CA THR A 19 -38.02 -27.66 7.59
C THR A 19 -39.06 -26.53 7.66
N ALA A 20 -40.09 -26.70 6.84
CA ALA A 20 -41.49 -26.26 6.98
C ALA A 20 -41.86 -24.76 6.88
N CYS A 21 -42.56 -24.47 5.77
CA CYS A 21 -43.59 -23.46 5.66
C CYS A 21 -44.78 -23.83 6.57
N SER A 22 -45.12 -22.98 7.54
CA SER A 22 -46.40 -22.95 8.25
C SER A 22 -46.54 -21.57 8.90
N GLY A 23 -47.56 -20.82 8.52
CA GLY A 23 -47.80 -19.45 9.00
C GLY A 23 -48.23 -19.36 10.46
N GLY A 24 -48.13 -18.13 11.00
CA GLY A 24 -48.70 -17.75 12.30
C GLY A 24 -47.89 -16.67 13.03
N SER A 25 -48.41 -15.45 12.99
CA SER A 25 -48.16 -14.19 13.74
C SER A 25 -47.32 -14.17 15.04
N GLU A 26 -46.52 -13.09 15.15
CA GLU A 26 -46.37 -12.08 16.25
C GLU A 26 -46.29 -12.61 17.71
N ASP A 27 -45.39 -12.22 18.62
CA ASP A 27 -44.73 -10.93 18.88
C ASP A 27 -43.52 -11.09 19.82
N ALA A 28 -42.68 -10.05 19.77
CA ALA A 28 -41.40 -9.71 20.40
C ALA A 28 -41.01 -10.29 21.78
N GLY A 29 -39.80 -10.87 21.80
CA GLY A 29 -38.98 -11.02 23.00
C GLY A 29 -37.68 -10.24 22.86
N ASP A 30 -37.55 -9.21 23.71
CA ASP A 30 -36.32 -8.66 24.31
C ASP A 30 -35.06 -8.60 23.42
N SER A 31 -34.78 -7.40 22.88
CA SER A 31 -33.49 -7.11 22.25
C SER A 31 -32.83 -5.96 22.99
N ALA A 32 -31.95 -6.34 23.91
CA ALA A 32 -30.97 -5.47 24.54
C ALA A 32 -30.18 -4.73 23.44
N GLU A 33 -30.32 -3.40 23.44
CA GLU A 33 -29.60 -2.47 22.59
C GLU A 33 -28.10 -2.56 22.89
N LYS A 34 -27.39 -3.43 22.17
CA LYS A 34 -25.94 -3.38 22.05
C LYS A 34 -25.62 -2.32 21.00
N THR A 35 -25.56 -1.07 21.44
CA THR A 35 -25.00 0.04 20.67
C THR A 35 -23.56 -0.32 20.31
N THR A 36 -23.41 -0.95 19.14
CA THR A 36 -22.12 -1.23 18.55
C THR A 36 -21.66 0.10 17.98
N THR A 37 -20.67 0.69 18.63
CA THR A 37 -19.96 1.87 18.10
C THR A 37 -19.31 1.45 16.80
N GLU A 38 -19.98 1.69 15.68
CA GLU A 38 -19.41 1.56 14.34
C GLU A 38 -18.27 2.59 14.25
N ALA A 39 -17.04 2.10 14.36
CA ALA A 39 -15.89 2.86 13.91
C ALA A 39 -16.12 3.20 12.45
N LYS A 40 -16.25 4.50 12.14
CA LYS A 40 -16.35 5.04 10.79
C LYS A 40 -15.19 4.48 9.97
N LYS A 41 -15.44 3.43 9.17
CA LYS A 41 -14.51 2.92 8.16
C LYS A 41 -14.33 4.09 7.20
N GLU A 42 -13.18 4.74 7.20
CA GLU A 42 -12.84 5.64 6.11
C GLU A 42 -12.90 4.82 4.82
N GLU A 43 -13.81 5.20 3.94
CA GLU A 43 -14.00 4.54 2.66
C GLU A 43 -12.78 4.87 1.82
N LYS A 44 -11.99 3.84 1.50
CA LYS A 44 -10.80 4.00 0.65
C LYS A 44 -11.25 4.16 -0.79
N THR A 45 -10.89 5.27 -1.41
CA THR A 45 -11.06 5.52 -2.84
C THR A 45 -9.70 5.47 -3.53
N TYR A 46 -9.67 5.24 -4.85
CA TYR A 46 -8.41 5.31 -5.61
C TYR A 46 -7.70 6.66 -5.44
N GLU A 47 -8.46 7.76 -5.43
CA GLU A 47 -7.93 9.10 -5.17
C GLU A 47 -7.25 9.22 -3.80
N SER A 48 -7.86 8.65 -2.75
CA SER A 48 -7.28 8.68 -1.40
C SER A 48 -5.96 7.90 -1.34
N ILE A 49 -5.88 6.74 -2.02
CA ILE A 49 -4.67 5.93 -2.11
C ILE A 49 -3.59 6.67 -2.91
N TYR A 50 -3.96 7.23 -4.07
CA TYR A 50 -3.07 8.04 -4.90
C TYR A 50 -2.46 9.20 -4.10
N ASN A 51 -3.29 9.97 -3.40
CA ASN A 51 -2.83 11.12 -2.62
C ASN A 51 -1.90 10.70 -1.48
N GLU A 52 -2.22 9.63 -0.76
CA GLU A 52 -1.38 9.09 0.31
C GLU A 52 -0.01 8.68 -0.22
N TYR A 53 0.04 7.86 -1.27
CA TYR A 53 1.29 7.32 -1.77
C TYR A 53 2.09 8.35 -2.57
N SER A 54 1.44 9.27 -3.28
CA SER A 54 2.11 10.42 -3.89
C SER A 54 2.81 11.29 -2.84
N ALA A 55 2.18 11.51 -1.68
CA ALA A 55 2.81 12.25 -0.59
C ALA A 55 4.02 11.50 -0.02
N LYS A 56 3.92 10.18 0.17
CA LYS A 56 5.05 9.35 0.62
C LYS A 56 6.24 9.40 -0.34
N ILE A 57 5.99 9.25 -1.65
CA ILE A 57 7.04 9.34 -2.68
C ILE A 57 7.74 10.70 -2.61
N LYS A 58 6.96 11.79 -2.59
CA LYS A 58 7.48 13.17 -2.53
C LYS A 58 8.22 13.49 -1.24
N GLU A 59 7.84 12.88 -0.12
CA GLU A 59 8.54 13.04 1.15
C GLU A 59 9.85 12.25 1.19
N GLU A 60 9.86 11.05 0.59
CA GLU A 60 10.99 10.13 0.67
C GLU A 60 12.09 10.44 -0.34
N ALA A 61 11.73 10.86 -1.57
CA ALA A 61 12.68 11.20 -2.62
C ALA A 61 13.81 12.16 -2.17
N PRO A 62 13.55 13.31 -1.51
CA PRO A 62 14.64 14.18 -1.04
C PRO A 62 15.51 13.56 0.06
N LYS A 63 14.98 12.61 0.85
CA LYS A 63 15.77 11.87 1.84
C LYS A 63 16.72 10.89 1.14
N LEU A 64 16.21 10.14 0.17
CA LEU A 64 16.99 9.19 -0.63
C LEU A 64 18.08 9.88 -1.47
N VAL A 65 17.81 11.07 -2.02
CA VAL A 65 18.85 11.89 -2.68
C VAL A 65 19.96 12.29 -1.71
N LYS A 66 19.60 12.62 -0.46
CA LYS A 66 20.58 12.97 0.57
C LYS A 66 21.42 11.74 0.95
N GLU A 67 20.78 10.60 1.18
CA GLU A 67 21.46 9.34 1.49
C GLU A 67 22.39 8.91 0.36
N TYR A 68 21.93 9.00 -0.90
CA TYR A 68 22.76 8.81 -2.08
C TYR A 68 24.04 9.65 -2.00
N LYS A 69 23.92 10.97 -1.78
CA LYS A 69 25.06 11.90 -1.74
C LYS A 69 26.03 11.57 -0.60
N GLU A 70 25.51 11.16 0.56
CA GLU A 70 26.32 10.77 1.71
C GLU A 70 27.11 9.49 1.44
N GLU A 71 26.46 8.45 0.90
CA GLU A 71 27.11 7.18 0.57
C GLU A 71 28.07 7.30 -0.63
N ALA A 72 27.70 8.07 -1.66
CA ALA A 72 28.47 8.26 -2.88
C ALA A 72 29.78 9.02 -2.67
N ALA A 73 29.89 9.82 -1.60
CA ALA A 73 31.04 10.69 -1.35
C ALA A 73 32.39 9.92 -1.25
N GLU A 74 32.36 8.66 -0.83
CA GLU A 74 33.57 7.82 -0.71
C GLU A 74 33.95 7.13 -2.04
N TYR A 75 33.11 7.23 -3.07
CA TYR A 75 33.25 6.48 -4.32
C TYR A 75 33.43 7.37 -5.56
N ALA A 76 33.94 8.59 -5.37
CA ALA A 76 34.24 9.50 -6.47
C ALA A 76 35.09 8.84 -7.57
N GLY A 77 34.63 8.93 -8.82
CA GLY A 77 35.26 8.31 -9.98
C GLY A 77 35.01 6.81 -10.14
N ASN A 78 34.34 6.14 -9.20
CA ASN A 78 33.92 4.74 -9.33
C ASN A 78 32.46 4.66 -9.80
N VAL A 79 32.26 4.82 -11.11
CA VAL A 79 30.94 4.87 -11.75
C VAL A 79 30.09 3.63 -11.45
N ASP A 80 30.70 2.44 -11.40
CA ASP A 80 29.98 1.20 -11.09
C ASP A 80 29.38 1.24 -9.68
N LYS A 81 30.13 1.73 -8.70
CA LYS A 81 29.63 1.88 -7.32
C LYS A 81 28.61 2.99 -7.17
N LEU A 82 28.80 4.11 -7.86
CA LEU A 82 27.81 5.20 -7.89
C LEU A 82 26.47 4.72 -8.48
N ALA A 83 26.50 3.93 -9.55
CA ALA A 83 25.31 3.38 -10.17
C ALA A 83 24.59 2.35 -9.25
N GLU A 84 25.35 1.51 -8.53
CA GLU A 84 24.80 0.58 -7.53
C GLU A 84 24.01 1.33 -6.45
N ILE A 85 24.62 2.36 -5.84
CA ILE A 85 23.96 3.17 -4.80
C ILE A 85 22.72 3.88 -5.37
N SER A 86 22.80 4.44 -6.58
CA SER A 86 21.67 5.09 -7.23
C SER A 86 20.49 4.12 -7.45
N ASN A 87 20.78 2.93 -7.97
CA ASN A 87 19.76 1.91 -8.21
C ASN A 87 19.10 1.42 -6.92
N ASP A 88 19.87 1.26 -5.85
CA ASP A 88 19.33 0.89 -4.54
C ASP A 88 18.32 1.95 -4.06
N LYS A 89 18.67 3.24 -4.15
CA LYS A 89 17.78 4.34 -3.75
C LYS A 89 16.55 4.47 -4.66
N ILE A 90 16.69 4.25 -5.96
CA ILE A 90 15.56 4.18 -6.89
C ILE A 90 14.64 3.01 -6.53
N SER A 91 15.20 1.86 -6.13
CA SER A 91 14.44 0.69 -5.69
C SER A 91 13.62 1.01 -4.43
N ASP A 92 14.20 1.68 -3.43
CA ASP A 92 13.49 2.08 -2.22
C ASP A 92 12.28 2.98 -2.53
N LEU A 93 12.42 3.92 -3.47
CA LEU A 93 11.31 4.76 -3.92
C LEU A 93 10.26 3.97 -4.72
N ALA A 94 10.69 2.99 -5.52
CA ALA A 94 9.83 2.13 -6.32
C ALA A 94 8.97 1.21 -5.46
N GLU A 95 9.47 0.77 -4.30
CA GLU A 95 8.68 -0.02 -3.33
C GLU A 95 7.45 0.76 -2.86
N ILE A 96 7.57 2.07 -2.60
CA ILE A 96 6.44 2.92 -2.21
C ILE A 96 5.39 3.00 -3.33
N SER A 97 5.83 3.21 -4.57
CA SER A 97 4.93 3.24 -5.73
C SER A 97 4.20 1.90 -5.90
N THR A 98 4.96 0.80 -5.85
CA THR A 98 4.45 -0.57 -6.00
C THR A 98 3.43 -0.91 -4.91
N ASP A 99 3.69 -0.51 -3.66
CA ASP A 99 2.74 -0.68 -2.55
C ASP A 99 1.44 0.10 -2.81
N GLY A 100 1.53 1.32 -3.31
CA GLY A 100 0.37 2.15 -3.64
C GLY A 100 -0.47 1.56 -4.76
N VAL A 101 0.17 1.11 -5.85
CA VAL A 101 -0.50 0.38 -6.94
C VAL A 101 -1.14 -0.91 -6.40
N GLY A 102 -0.45 -1.65 -5.54
CA GLY A 102 -1.00 -2.83 -4.87
C GLY A 102 -2.26 -2.52 -4.06
N LYS A 103 -2.32 -1.38 -3.35
CA LYS A 103 -3.53 -0.95 -2.64
C LYS A 103 -4.68 -0.58 -3.56
N MET A 104 -4.39 0.00 -4.72
CA MET A 104 -5.41 0.25 -5.73
C MET A 104 -5.93 -1.07 -6.31
N ALA A 105 -5.05 -2.04 -6.56
CA ALA A 105 -5.46 -3.36 -7.06
C ALA A 105 -6.34 -4.10 -6.04
N ASP A 106 -5.96 -4.06 -4.75
CA ASP A 106 -6.77 -4.60 -3.65
C ASP A 106 -8.18 -3.98 -3.66
N LEU A 107 -8.28 -2.65 -3.81
CA LEU A 107 -9.57 -1.94 -3.84
C LEU A 107 -10.43 -2.34 -5.04
N MET A 108 -9.82 -2.45 -6.22
CA MET A 108 -10.51 -2.91 -7.44
C MET A 108 -11.13 -4.30 -7.26
N TYR A 109 -10.37 -5.24 -6.70
CA TYR A 109 -10.87 -6.57 -6.40
C TYR A 109 -11.97 -6.59 -5.32
N GLU A 110 -11.84 -5.74 -4.29
CA GLU A 110 -12.85 -5.61 -3.23
C GLU A 110 -14.19 -5.06 -3.74
N ASN A 111 -14.14 -4.08 -4.64
CA ASN A 111 -15.33 -3.44 -5.20
C ASN A 111 -15.93 -4.22 -6.39
N GLY A 112 -15.12 -5.04 -7.07
CA GLY A 112 -15.50 -5.66 -8.34
C GLY A 112 -15.55 -4.64 -9.49
N ASP A 113 -14.72 -3.60 -9.40
CA ASP A 113 -14.58 -2.57 -10.43
C ASP A 113 -13.89 -3.17 -11.68
N ASP A 114 -14.06 -2.52 -12.83
CA ASP A 114 -13.28 -2.87 -14.02
C ASP A 114 -11.86 -2.28 -13.98
N ASP A 115 -10.96 -2.86 -14.78
CA ASP A 115 -9.54 -2.52 -14.77
C ASP A 115 -9.25 -1.06 -15.21
N THR A 116 -10.20 -0.35 -15.84
CA THR A 116 -9.95 0.97 -16.44
C THR A 116 -9.66 2.02 -15.37
N GLU A 117 -10.54 2.17 -14.37
CA GLU A 117 -10.38 3.20 -13.35
C GLU A 117 -9.13 2.95 -12.49
N TYR A 118 -8.92 1.69 -12.10
CA TYR A 118 -7.70 1.27 -11.42
C TYR A 118 -6.43 1.65 -12.19
N SER A 119 -6.38 1.33 -13.49
CA SER A 119 -5.20 1.55 -14.32
C SER A 119 -4.89 3.04 -14.47
N GLU A 120 -5.91 3.89 -14.63
CA GLU A 120 -5.72 5.34 -14.71
C GLU A 120 -5.11 5.94 -13.44
N TRP A 121 -5.46 5.41 -12.26
CA TRP A 121 -4.87 5.88 -10.99
C TRP A 121 -3.48 5.30 -10.73
N ALA A 122 -3.25 4.05 -11.11
CA ALA A 122 -1.93 3.42 -11.04
C ALA A 122 -0.92 4.15 -11.93
N ASP A 123 -1.32 4.52 -13.15
CA ASP A 123 -0.49 5.28 -14.09
C ASP A 123 -0.10 6.65 -13.52
N LYS A 124 -1.05 7.38 -12.91
CA LYS A 124 -0.75 8.66 -12.24
C LYS A 124 0.26 8.50 -11.10
N LEU A 125 0.17 7.42 -10.32
CA LEU A 125 1.13 7.18 -9.24
C LEU A 125 2.51 6.84 -9.80
N GLN A 126 2.56 6.07 -10.90
CA GLN A 126 3.78 5.74 -11.61
C GLN A 126 4.46 6.98 -12.22
N GLU A 127 3.67 7.96 -12.71
CA GLU A 127 4.19 9.26 -13.15
C GLU A 127 4.85 10.01 -11.98
N VAL A 128 4.18 10.10 -10.82
CA VAL A 128 4.77 10.74 -9.63
C VAL A 128 6.07 10.07 -9.20
N TYR A 129 6.13 8.74 -9.20
CA TYR A 129 7.38 8.02 -8.94
C TYR A 129 8.47 8.37 -9.96
N SER A 130 8.12 8.41 -11.25
CA SER A 130 9.10 8.64 -12.32
C SER A 130 9.70 10.04 -12.23
N ASP A 131 8.87 11.05 -11.97
CA ASP A 131 9.29 12.44 -11.77
C ASP A 131 10.23 12.58 -10.56
N GLU A 132 9.91 11.93 -9.44
CA GLU A 132 10.69 12.05 -8.22
C GLU A 132 11.98 11.18 -8.24
N ALA A 133 11.97 10.05 -8.98
CA ALA A 133 13.15 9.21 -9.20
C ALA A 133 14.20 9.89 -10.10
N GLU A 134 13.79 10.83 -10.94
CA GLU A 134 14.70 11.64 -11.76
C GLU A 134 15.70 12.41 -10.87
N ALA A 135 15.28 12.91 -9.70
CA ALA A 135 16.16 13.62 -8.78
C ALA A 135 17.31 12.75 -8.23
N ILE A 136 17.11 11.44 -8.09
CA ILE A 136 18.16 10.48 -7.69
C ILE A 136 19.11 10.24 -8.87
N THR A 137 18.54 10.07 -10.06
CA THR A 137 19.30 9.89 -11.30
C THR A 137 20.18 11.11 -11.60
N ASP A 138 19.66 12.32 -11.40
CA ASP A 138 20.40 13.58 -11.56
C ASP A 138 21.56 13.67 -10.57
N ALA A 139 21.34 13.35 -9.30
CA ALA A 139 22.41 13.32 -8.30
C ALA A 139 23.52 12.32 -8.68
N TYR A 140 23.14 11.18 -9.25
CA TYR A 140 24.09 10.23 -9.81
C TYR A 140 24.88 10.81 -10.98
N MET A 141 24.21 11.38 -11.99
CA MET A 141 24.86 11.98 -13.15
C MET A 141 25.83 13.09 -12.76
N ASP A 142 25.45 13.93 -11.80
CA ASP A 142 26.32 14.95 -11.23
C ASP A 142 27.59 14.33 -10.62
N SER A 143 27.45 13.28 -9.81
CA SER A 143 28.62 12.64 -9.17
C SER A 143 29.49 11.82 -10.12
N ALA A 144 28.92 11.30 -11.21
CA ALA A 144 29.63 10.46 -12.18
C ALA A 144 30.42 11.28 -13.21
N THR A 145 30.09 12.55 -13.38
CA THR A 145 30.69 13.44 -14.38
C THR A 145 31.64 14.49 -13.80
N ASN A 146 31.72 14.60 -12.47
CA ASN A 146 32.64 15.47 -11.73
C ASN A 146 33.83 14.69 -11.15
#